data_AF-A0A2H6MYI3-F1
#
_entry.id   AF-A0A2H6MYI3-F1
#
_cell.length_a   1.000
_cell.length_b   1.000
_cell.length_c   1.000
_cell.angle_alpha   90.00
_cell.angle_beta   90.00
_cell.angle_gamma   90.00
#
_symmetry.space_group_name_H-M   'P 1'
#
loop_
_entity.id
_entity.type
_entity.pdbx_description
1 polymer ?
#
loop_
_entity_poly.entity_id
_entity_poly.type
_entity_poly.pdbx_seq_one_letter_code
_entity_poly.pdbx_strand_id
1 'polypeptide(L)'
;KYTFWFIIHFASFYKILHSTGLEFQHQVEEAKDLDQLIKIHYRYLSTIHDRCLLREKVSFVKEAIMKVLNLVLMFADRWQAGLGAWKMESITKMESDFKNCHMFLVTVLNKAVCRGSFPHLESLALSLMAGMEQT
;
A
#
# COMPACT_ATOMS: atom_id res chain seq x y z
N LYS A 1 10.20 -13.25 -5.18
CA LYS A 1 10.37 -12.02 -4.37
C LYS A 1 9.34 -10.94 -4.76
N TYR A 2 9.13 -10.63 -6.04
CA TYR A 2 8.18 -9.57 -6.47
C TYR A 2 6.69 -9.91 -6.27
N THR A 3 6.28 -11.15 -6.49
CA THR A 3 4.89 -11.62 -6.22
C THR A 3 4.52 -11.49 -4.75
N PHE A 4 5.49 -11.69 -3.85
CA PHE A 4 5.31 -11.57 -2.40
C PHE A 4 5.00 -10.13 -1.98
N TRP A 5 5.64 -9.14 -2.60
CA TRP A 5 5.39 -7.72 -2.33
C TRP A 5 3.99 -7.27 -2.76
N PHE A 6 3.53 -7.71 -3.94
CA PHE A 6 2.17 -7.48 -4.41
C PHE A 6 1.12 -8.12 -3.47
N ILE A 7 1.39 -9.35 -3.01
CA ILE A 7 0.54 -10.07 -2.06
C ILE A 7 0.47 -9.33 -0.71
N ILE A 8 1.58 -8.81 -0.20
CA ILE A 8 1.60 -8.01 1.04
C ILE A 8 0.74 -6.76 0.88
N HIS A 9 0.91 -6.02 -0.22
CA HIS A 9 0.12 -4.83 -0.49
C HIS A 9 -1.37 -5.16 -0.55
N PHE A 10 -1.75 -6.19 -1.31
CA PHE A 10 -3.15 -6.61 -1.44
C PHE A 10 -3.73 -7.11 -0.10
N ALA A 11 -2.96 -7.87 0.67
CA ALA A 11 -3.37 -8.35 1.99
C ALA A 11 -3.53 -7.20 3.00
N SER A 12 -2.69 -6.17 2.94
CA SER A 12 -2.84 -4.96 3.76
C SER A 12 -4.10 -4.17 3.40
N PHE A 13 -4.41 -4.01 2.11
CA PHE A 13 -5.66 -3.39 1.66
C PHE A 13 -6.89 -4.20 2.09
N TYR A 14 -6.85 -5.53 1.93
CA TYR A 14 -7.92 -6.41 2.39
C TYR A 14 -8.13 -6.31 3.90
N LYS A 15 -7.05 -6.30 4.69
CA LYS A 15 -7.13 -6.12 6.15
C LYS A 15 -7.78 -4.80 6.54
N ILE A 16 -7.42 -3.70 5.88
CA ILE A 16 -8.01 -2.37 6.12
C ILE A 16 -9.50 -2.37 5.84
N LEU A 17 -9.92 -2.92 4.70
CA LEU A 17 -11.34 -2.99 4.33
C LEU A 17 -12.14 -3.89 5.27
N HIS A 18 -11.58 -5.05 5.62
CA HIS A 18 -12.21 -6.03 6.48
C HIS A 18 -12.38 -5.51 7.91
N SER A 19 -11.33 -4.96 8.52
CA SER A 19 -11.43 -4.42 9.89
C SER A 19 -12.40 -3.24 9.97
N THR A 20 -12.34 -2.33 9.00
CA THR A 20 -13.24 -1.17 8.94
C THR A 20 -14.69 -1.61 8.66
N GLY A 21 -14.89 -2.68 7.89
CA GLY A 21 -16.20 -3.30 7.65
C GLY A 21 -16.82 -3.90 8.92
N LEU A 22 -16.02 -4.61 9.72
CA LEU A 22 -16.46 -5.13 11.03
C LEU A 22 -16.84 -4.01 12.01
N GLU A 23 -16.01 -2.96 12.11
CA GLU A 23 -16.30 -1.78 12.94
C GLU A 23 -17.64 -1.13 12.53
N PHE A 24 -17.90 -1.01 11.22
CA PHE A 24 -19.13 -0.44 10.70
C PHE A 24 -20.33 -1.33 10.99
N GLN A 25 -20.23 -2.64 10.76
CA GLN A 25 -21.32 -3.58 11.02
C GLN A 25 -21.76 -3.52 12.49
N HIS A 26 -20.80 -3.55 13.42
CA HIS A 26 -21.09 -3.45 14.84
C HIS A 26 -21.79 -2.13 15.20
N GLN A 27 -21.32 -0.99 14.65
CA GLN A 27 -21.94 0.31 14.90
C GLN A 27 -23.36 0.41 14.33
N VAL A 28 -23.62 -0.22 13.17
CA VAL A 28 -24.95 -0.27 12.56
C VAL A 28 -25.92 -1.07 13.43
N GLU A 29 -25.47 -2.19 14.02
CA GLU A 29 -26.27 -3.01 14.93
C GLU A 29 -26.67 -2.25 16.21
N GLU A 30 -25.84 -1.30 16.66
CA GLU A 30 -26.09 -0.47 17.83
C GLU A 30 -26.90 0.82 17.55
N ALA A 31 -27.11 1.17 16.28
CA ALA A 31 -27.77 2.41 15.90
C ALA A 31 -29.26 2.40 16.28
N LYS A 32 -29.70 3.46 16.97
CA LYS A 32 -31.08 3.55 17.51
C LYS A 32 -32.04 4.35 16.63
N ASP A 33 -31.50 5.11 15.68
CA ASP A 33 -32.28 5.98 14.80
C ASP A 33 -31.57 6.18 13.46
N LEU A 34 -32.33 6.72 12.49
CA LEU A 34 -31.87 6.92 11.13
C LEU A 34 -30.73 7.96 11.05
N ASP A 35 -30.75 9.00 11.87
CA ASP A 35 -29.71 10.03 11.86
C ASP A 35 -28.37 9.48 12.36
N GLN A 36 -28.39 8.61 13.36
CA GLN A 36 -27.23 7.86 13.81
C GLN A 36 -26.70 6.96 12.71
N LEU A 37 -27.58 6.21 12.03
CA LEU A 37 -27.20 5.34 10.93
C LEU A 37 -26.51 6.11 9.79
N ILE A 38 -27.07 7.27 9.41
CA ILE A 38 -26.51 8.16 8.39
C ILE A 38 -25.11 8.66 8.82
N LYS A 39 -24.96 9.10 10.08
CA LYS A 39 -23.66 9.54 10.62
C LYS A 39 -22.62 8.42 10.63
N ILE A 40 -23.01 7.21 11.05
CA ILE A 40 -22.14 6.04 11.06
C ILE A 40 -21.67 5.70 9.64
N HIS A 41 -22.58 5.76 8.65
CA HIS A 41 -22.24 5.53 7.25
C HIS A 41 -21.25 6.58 6.68
N TYR A 42 -21.49 7.87 6.92
CA TYR A 42 -20.54 8.91 6.49
C TYR A 42 -19.16 8.75 7.14
N ARG A 43 -19.13 8.39 8.43
CA ARG A 43 -17.88 8.09 9.14
C ARG A 43 -17.15 6.90 8.53
N TYR A 44 -17.86 5.83 8.20
CA TYR A 44 -17.30 4.66 7.52
C TYR A 44 -16.66 5.02 6.18
N LEU A 45 -17.36 5.77 5.32
CA LEU A 45 -16.84 6.21 4.02
C LEU A 45 -15.59 7.09 4.18
N SER A 46 -15.64 8.07 5.08
CA SER A 46 -14.48 8.91 5.38
C SER A 46 -13.30 8.08 5.87
N THR A 47 -13.56 7.06 6.71
CA THR A 47 -12.52 6.21 7.29
C THR A 47 -11.85 5.34 6.24
N ILE A 48 -12.62 4.74 5.32
CA ILE A 48 -12.05 4.00 4.17
C ILE A 48 -11.24 4.93 3.29
N HIS A 49 -11.79 6.10 2.95
CA HIS A 49 -11.11 7.06 2.09
C HIS A 49 -9.75 7.49 2.67
N ASP A 50 -9.63 7.56 4.00
CA ASP A 50 -8.40 7.92 4.69
C ASP A 50 -7.43 6.75 4.78
N ARG A 51 -7.92 5.59 5.26
CA ARG A 51 -7.09 4.39 5.48
C ARG A 51 -6.57 3.78 4.18
N CYS A 52 -7.28 3.96 3.06
CA CYS A 52 -6.86 3.47 1.73
C CYS A 52 -5.97 4.45 0.96
N LEU A 53 -5.48 5.52 1.59
CA LEU A 53 -4.64 6.54 0.96
C LEU A 53 -5.29 7.21 -0.26
N LEU A 54 -6.60 7.40 -0.25
CA LEU A 54 -7.35 7.99 -1.38
C LEU A 54 -7.45 9.51 -1.29
N ARG A 55 -7.10 10.13 -0.15
CA ARG A 55 -7.02 11.60 -0.02
C ARG A 55 -5.90 12.20 -0.85
N GLU A 56 -6.16 13.40 -1.36
CA GLU A 56 -5.19 14.17 -2.14
C GLU A 56 -3.93 14.53 -1.35
N LYS A 57 -4.06 14.77 -0.04
CA LYS A 57 -2.91 15.07 0.86
C LYS A 57 -1.90 13.93 1.00
N VAL A 58 -2.22 12.72 0.57
CA VAL A 58 -1.32 11.54 0.62
C VAL A 58 -0.90 11.05 -0.76
N SER A 59 -1.11 11.88 -1.79
CA SER A 59 -0.75 11.60 -3.18
C SER A 59 0.70 11.14 -3.33
N PHE A 60 1.64 11.72 -2.57
CA PHE A 60 3.05 11.34 -2.62
C PHE A 60 3.32 9.89 -2.18
N VAL A 61 2.59 9.37 -1.18
CA VAL A 61 2.70 7.96 -0.74
C VAL A 61 2.12 7.05 -1.81
N LYS A 62 0.94 7.41 -2.34
CA LYS A 62 0.28 6.69 -3.42
C LYS A 62 1.16 6.62 -4.66
N GLU A 63 1.79 7.72 -5.05
CA GLU A 63 2.72 7.78 -6.19
C GLU A 63 3.95 6.90 -5.97
N ALA A 64 4.52 6.88 -4.77
CA ALA A 64 5.63 6.01 -4.43
C ALA A 64 5.27 4.52 -4.59
N ILE A 65 4.09 4.13 -4.08
CA ILE A 65 3.56 2.77 -4.21
C ILE A 65 3.32 2.43 -5.69
N MET A 66 2.69 3.32 -6.45
CA MET A 66 2.42 3.12 -7.88
C MET A 66 3.70 2.97 -8.70
N LYS A 67 4.75 3.73 -8.39
CA LYS A 67 6.06 3.58 -9.05
C LYS A 67 6.66 2.19 -8.82
N VAL A 68 6.62 1.67 -7.59
CA VAL A 68 7.11 0.31 -7.30
C VAL A 68 6.27 -0.75 -8.01
N LEU A 69 4.93 -0.64 -7.97
CA LEU A 69 4.03 -1.54 -8.69
C LEU A 69 4.30 -1.55 -10.20
N ASN A 70 4.50 -0.38 -10.80
CA ASN A 70 4.81 -0.26 -12.22
C ASN A 70 6.14 -0.92 -12.57
N LEU A 71 7.18 -0.78 -11.73
CA LEU A 71 8.44 -1.49 -11.95
C LEU A 71 8.27 -3.01 -11.88
N VAL A 72 7.44 -3.51 -10.97
CA VAL A 72 7.13 -4.96 -10.89
C VAL A 72 6.38 -5.43 -12.15
N LEU A 73 5.42 -4.66 -12.64
CA LEU A 73 4.69 -4.99 -13.88
C LEU A 73 5.62 -4.99 -15.09
N MET A 74 6.43 -3.95 -15.26
CA MET A 74 7.42 -3.88 -16.35
C MET A 74 8.41 -5.06 -16.30
N PHE A 75 8.77 -5.52 -15.10
CA PHE A 75 9.65 -6.69 -14.93
C PHE A 75 8.94 -7.95 -15.41
N ALA A 76 7.68 -8.15 -15.00
CA ALA A 76 6.88 -9.29 -15.42
C ALA A 76 6.66 -9.32 -16.94
N ASP A 77 6.33 -8.18 -17.56
CA ASP A 77 6.13 -8.07 -19.00
C ASP A 77 7.40 -8.45 -19.78
N ARG A 78 8.56 -7.93 -19.34
CA ARG A 78 9.85 -8.27 -19.94
C ARG A 78 10.20 -9.73 -19.75
N TRP A 79 9.90 -10.29 -18.58
CA TRP A 79 10.15 -11.70 -18.28
C TRP A 79 9.32 -12.59 -19.23
N GLN A 80 8.05 -12.25 -19.44
CA GLN A 80 7.16 -12.96 -20.36
C GLN A 80 7.59 -12.81 -21.83
N ALA A 81 8.17 -11.67 -22.21
CA ALA A 81 8.71 -11.47 -23.56
C ALA A 81 9.94 -12.34 -23.89
N GLY A 82 10.47 -13.09 -22.91
CA GLY A 82 11.54 -14.07 -23.09
C GLY A 82 12.95 -13.48 -22.99
N LEU A 83 13.93 -14.36 -22.78
CA LEU A 83 15.33 -14.00 -22.50
C LEU A 83 16.01 -13.17 -23.60
N GLY A 84 15.52 -13.22 -24.84
CA GLY A 84 16.04 -12.42 -25.96
C GLY A 84 15.79 -10.91 -25.81
N ALA A 85 14.84 -10.50 -24.96
CA ALA A 85 14.56 -9.10 -24.65
C ALA A 85 15.45 -8.53 -23.52
N TRP A 86 16.25 -9.37 -22.86
CA TRP A 86 17.01 -9.02 -21.66
C TRP A 86 18.45 -8.64 -22.01
N LYS A 87 18.71 -7.34 -22.11
CA LYS A 87 20.09 -6.81 -22.05
C LYS A 87 20.51 -6.68 -20.59
N MET A 88 21.71 -7.13 -20.24
CA MET A 88 22.26 -7.04 -18.88
C MET A 88 22.16 -5.62 -18.30
N GLU A 89 22.46 -4.60 -19.09
CA GLU A 89 22.33 -3.17 -18.74
C GLU A 89 20.91 -2.78 -18.33
N SER A 90 19.91 -3.40 -18.94
CA SER A 90 18.51 -3.14 -18.58
C SER A 90 18.13 -3.82 -17.28
N ILE A 91 18.74 -4.96 -16.95
CA ILE A 91 18.51 -5.68 -15.68
C ILE A 91 19.09 -4.86 -14.54
N THR A 92 20.35 -4.44 -14.66
CA THR A 92 21.05 -3.65 -13.64
C THR A 92 20.37 -2.30 -13.42
N LYS A 93 19.91 -1.64 -14.49
CA LYS A 93 19.11 -0.42 -14.36
C LYS A 93 17.81 -0.67 -13.60
N MET A 94 17.07 -1.72 -13.96
CA MET A 94 15.78 -2.02 -13.34
C MET A 94 15.92 -2.43 -11.86
N GLU A 95 17.00 -3.13 -11.52
CA GLU A 95 17.35 -3.43 -10.13
C GLU A 95 17.70 -2.16 -9.34
N SER A 96 18.45 -1.24 -9.94
CA SER A 96 18.77 0.06 -9.32
C SER A 96 17.51 0.91 -9.11
N ASP A 97 16.66 1.03 -10.13
CA ASP A 97 15.39 1.76 -10.06
C ASP A 97 14.48 1.17 -8.96
N PHE A 98 14.43 -0.16 -8.85
CA PHE A 98 13.68 -0.84 -7.80
C PHE A 98 14.24 -0.54 -6.42
N LYS A 99 15.56 -0.64 -6.20
CA LYS A 99 16.21 -0.32 -4.92
C LYS A 99 15.94 1.13 -4.50
N ASN A 100 16.07 2.06 -5.44
CA ASN A 100 15.82 3.48 -5.19
C ASN A 100 14.35 3.75 -4.83
N CYS A 101 13.40 3.18 -5.58
CA CYS A 101 11.97 3.34 -5.31
C CYS A 101 11.57 2.67 -3.99
N HIS A 102 12.11 1.49 -3.70
CA HIS A 102 11.88 0.78 -2.45
C HIS A 102 12.40 1.57 -1.25
N MET A 103 13.64 2.07 -1.31
CA MET A 103 14.23 2.91 -0.26
C MET A 103 13.45 4.21 -0.04
N PHE A 104 13.02 4.86 -1.12
CA PHE A 104 12.15 6.03 -1.03
C PHE A 104 10.83 5.70 -0.34
N LEU A 105 10.16 4.62 -0.74
CA LEU A 105 8.90 4.19 -0.17
C LEU A 105 9.02 3.88 1.33
N VAL A 106 10.05 3.13 1.73
CA VAL A 106 10.34 2.82 3.14
C VAL A 106 10.55 4.10 3.93
N THR A 107 11.35 5.03 3.41
CA THR A 107 11.65 6.30 4.09
C THR A 107 10.40 7.16 4.27
N VAL A 108 9.57 7.26 3.22
CA VAL A 108 8.35 8.06 3.22
C VAL A 108 7.30 7.45 4.16
N LEU A 109 7.06 6.14 4.07
CA LEU A 109 6.10 5.45 4.93
C LEU A 109 6.52 5.52 6.39
N ASN A 110 7.80 5.30 6.71
CA ASN A 110 8.29 5.43 8.08
C ASN A 110 8.12 6.84 8.62
N LYS A 111 8.45 7.88 7.84
CA LYS A 111 8.21 9.28 8.26
C LYS A 111 6.74 9.54 8.50
N ALA A 112 5.85 8.96 7.69
CA ALA A 112 4.41 9.14 7.82
C ALA A 112 3.82 8.39 9.03
N VAL A 113 4.34 7.20 9.34
CA VAL A 113 3.99 6.40 10.53
C VAL A 113 4.52 7.07 11.81
N CYS A 114 5.80 7.47 11.86
CA CYS A 114 6.40 8.12 13.03
C CYS A 114 5.74 9.46 13.41
N ARG A 115 5.15 10.17 12.43
CA ARG A 115 4.37 11.39 12.68
C ARG A 115 2.94 11.12 13.17
N GLY A 116 2.56 9.85 13.33
CA GLY A 116 1.21 9.43 13.70
C GLY A 116 0.16 9.67 12.62
N SER A 117 0.56 10.02 11.40
CA SER A 117 -0.38 10.37 10.33
C SER A 117 -1.11 9.13 9.78
N PHE A 118 -0.49 7.95 9.84
CA PHE A 118 -1.05 6.70 9.31
C PHE A 118 -0.69 5.47 10.16
N PRO A 119 -1.24 5.33 11.38
CA PRO A 119 -0.93 4.19 12.26
C PRO A 119 -1.30 2.84 11.63
N HIS A 120 -2.34 2.79 10.79
CA HIS A 120 -2.75 1.58 10.06
C HIS A 120 -1.71 1.08 9.05
N LEU A 121 -0.70 1.89 8.69
CA LEU A 121 0.38 1.48 7.78
C LEU A 121 1.63 0.96 8.50
N GLU A 122 1.65 0.94 9.84
CA GLU A 122 2.82 0.50 10.61
C GLU A 122 3.25 -0.93 10.27
N SER A 123 2.31 -1.87 10.21
CA SER A 123 2.60 -3.26 9.82
C SER A 123 3.18 -3.36 8.40
N LEU A 124 2.72 -2.51 7.47
CA LEU A 124 3.25 -2.44 6.11
C LEU A 124 4.68 -1.86 6.13
N ALA A 125 4.91 -0.77 6.86
CA ALA A 125 6.22 -0.14 6.99
C ALA A 125 7.27 -1.09 7.60
N LEU A 126 6.90 -1.84 8.64
CA LEU A 126 7.75 -2.86 9.26
C LEU A 126 8.09 -3.99 8.27
N SER A 127 7.10 -4.47 7.51
CA SER A 127 7.31 -5.53 6.50
C SER A 127 8.26 -5.07 5.38
N LEU A 128 8.17 -3.80 4.98
CA LEU A 128 9.05 -3.20 3.97
C LEU A 128 10.48 -3.02 4.49
N MET A 129 10.65 -2.63 5.77
CA MET A 129 11.97 -2.51 6.40
C MET A 129 12.66 -3.87 6.55
N ALA A 130 11.96 -4.90 7.03
CA ALA A 130 12.52 -6.24 7.16
C ALA A 130 12.99 -6.82 5.81
N GLY A 131 12.37 -6.40 4.71
CA GLY A 131 12.81 -6.72 3.36
C GLY A 131 14.15 -6.09 2.95
N MET A 132 14.61 -5.01 3.62
CA MET A 132 15.91 -4.37 3.35
C MET A 132 17.08 -5.08 4.04
N GLU A 133 16.86 -5.69 5.20
CA GLU A 133 17.92 -6.38 5.97
C GLU A 133 18.33 -7.73 5.36
N GLN A 134 17.57 -8.25 4.37
CA GLN A 134 17.84 -9.52 3.67
C GLN A 134 18.49 -9.32 2.29
N THR A 135 19.03 -8.13 2.00
CA THR A 135 19.78 -7.79 0.78
C THR A 135 21.23 -7.48 1.12
#